data_AF-A0A9D6K577-F1
#
_entry.id   AF-A0A9D6K577-F1
#
_cell.length_a   1.000
_cell.length_b   1.000
_cell.length_c   1.000
_cell.angle_alpha   90.00
_cell.angle_beta   90.00
_cell.angle_gamma   90.00
#
_symmetry.space_group_name_H-M   'P 1'
#
loop_
_entity.id
_entity.type
_entity.pdbx_description
1 polymer ?
#
loop_
_entity_poly.entity_id
_entity_poly.type
_entity_poly.pdbx_seq_one_letter_code
_entity_poly.pdbx_strand_id
1 'polypeptide(L)'
;MSRIAKTPVVLPKNVKVDFDAAKVNIEGPRGKLSMDIPSGVALEHKEDQLFVNRLNDTEQSRSNHGTTKRILVNMCEGVTNGHRKQLEIQGVGFRAAVQGNKLVMNLGFSHPIEYEFPKEVKV
;
A
#
# COMPACT_ATOMS: atom_id res chain seq x y z
N MET A 1 -17.24 6.03 -16.52
CA MET A 1 -17.27 4.87 -15.58
C MET A 1 -15.85 4.34 -15.42
N SER A 2 -15.31 4.29 -14.20
CA SER A 2 -13.96 3.75 -13.95
C SER A 2 -13.99 2.22 -14.12
N ARG A 3 -13.32 1.70 -15.15
CA ARG A 3 -13.22 0.26 -15.44
C ARG A 3 -12.50 -0.50 -14.32
N ILE A 4 -11.63 0.19 -13.58
CA ILE A 4 -10.81 -0.34 -12.50
C ILE A 4 -11.65 -0.70 -11.27
N ALA A 5 -12.71 0.07 -11.00
CA ALA A 5 -13.52 -0.08 -9.79
C ALA A 5 -14.61 -1.17 -9.90
N LYS A 6 -14.85 -1.70 -11.11
CA LYS A 6 -15.81 -2.79 -11.35
C LYS A 6 -15.20 -4.18 -11.20
N THR A 7 -13.86 -4.25 -11.09
CA THR A 7 -13.14 -5.52 -10.93
C THR A 7 -13.03 -5.91 -9.45
N PRO A 8 -13.38 -7.15 -9.07
CA PRO A 8 -13.22 -7.61 -7.69
C PRO A 8 -11.75 -7.66 -7.28
N VAL A 9 -11.50 -7.53 -5.98
CA VAL A 9 -10.21 -7.81 -5.37
C VAL A 9 -10.17 -9.29 -5.02
N VAL A 10 -9.32 -10.06 -5.71
CA VAL A 10 -9.14 -11.49 -5.44
C VAL A 10 -8.27 -11.64 -4.19
N LEU A 11 -8.79 -12.35 -3.19
CA LEU A 11 -8.07 -12.61 -1.95
C LEU A 11 -7.27 -13.92 -2.05
N PRO A 12 -5.94 -13.90 -1.86
CA PRO A 12 -5.16 -15.11 -1.73
C PRO A 12 -5.47 -15.79 -0.39
N LYS A 13 -5.50 -17.13 -0.38
CA LYS A 13 -5.91 -17.97 0.76
C LYS A 13 -5.18 -17.72 2.09
N ASN A 14 -4.03 -17.06 2.05
CA ASN A 14 -3.20 -16.76 3.21
C ASN A 14 -3.51 -15.39 3.85
N VAL A 15 -4.52 -14.68 3.35
CA VAL A 15 -4.92 -13.36 3.83
C VAL A 15 -6.31 -13.44 4.45
N LYS A 16 -6.43 -12.97 5.69
CA LYS A 16 -7.70 -12.77 6.37
C LYS A 16 -8.10 -11.32 6.22
N VAL A 17 -9.36 -11.08 5.87
CA VAL A 17 -9.91 -9.72 5.82
C VAL A 17 -11.08 -9.64 6.77
N ASP A 18 -10.95 -8.79 7.76
CA ASP A 18 -12.02 -8.41 8.68
C ASP A 18 -12.44 -6.99 8.33
N PHE A 19 -13.72 -6.77 8.08
CA PHE A 19 -14.24 -5.43 7.82
C PHE A 19 -15.47 -5.17 8.68
N ASP A 20 -15.50 -3.96 9.22
CA ASP A 20 -16.63 -3.38 9.91
C ASP A 20 -17.18 -2.22 9.04
N ALA A 21 -18.29 -1.60 9.44
CA ALA A 21 -18.94 -0.52 8.69
C ALA A 21 -18.02 0.68 8.39
N ALA A 22 -16.97 0.89 9.19
CA ALA A 22 -16.05 2.01 9.06
C ALA A 22 -14.58 1.63 8.86
N LYS A 23 -14.20 0.36 9.01
CA LYS A 23 -12.79 -0.07 9.06
C LYS A 23 -12.57 -1.39 8.35
N VAL A 24 -11.43 -1.52 7.68
CA VAL A 24 -10.93 -2.78 7.12
C VAL A 24 -9.60 -3.12 7.75
N ASN A 25 -9.50 -4.34 8.24
CA ASN A 25 -8.28 -4.95 8.71
C ASN A 25 -7.92 -6.10 7.78
N ILE A 26 -6.68 -6.09 7.30
CA ILE A 26 -6.13 -7.13 6.44
C ILE A 26 -4.94 -7.74 7.16
N GLU A 27 -5.02 -9.03 7.46
CA GLU A 27 -3.97 -9.79 8.11
C GLU A 27 -3.37 -10.79 7.13
N GLY A 28 -2.05 -10.84 7.07
CA GLY A 28 -1.33 -11.82 6.24
C GLY A 28 0.02 -12.20 6.84
N PRO A 29 0.82 -13.00 6.12
CA PRO A 29 2.07 -13.56 6.64
C PRO A 29 3.12 -12.50 7.00
N ARG A 30 3.07 -11.31 6.40
CA ARG A 30 4.05 -10.23 6.63
C ARG A 30 3.59 -9.17 7.62
N GLY A 31 2.37 -9.24 8.16
CA GLY A 31 1.86 -8.29 9.12
C GLY A 31 0.36 -8.04 9.01
N LYS A 32 -0.10 -6.98 9.69
CA LYS A 32 -1.49 -6.53 9.71
C LYS A 32 -1.55 -5.08 9.27
N LEU A 33 -2.52 -4.73 8.42
CA LEU A 33 -2.76 -3.37 7.95
C LEU A 33 -4.22 -3.01 8.20
N SER A 34 -4.46 -1.80 8.70
CA SER A 34 -5.80 -1.26 8.93
C SER A 34 -6.03 -0.02 8.09
N MET A 35 -7.24 0.14 7.54
CA MET A 35 -7.66 1.32 6.79
C MET A 35 -9.09 1.70 7.18
N ASP A 36 -9.35 3.01 7.34
CA ASP A 36 -10.70 3.54 7.48
C ASP A 36 -11.40 3.61 6.11
N ILE A 37 -12.66 3.16 6.06
CA ILE A 37 -13.47 3.18 4.85
C ILE A 37 -14.06 4.60 4.69
N PRO A 38 -13.80 5.29 3.56
CA PRO A 38 -14.38 6.60 3.31
C PRO A 38 -15.90 6.51 3.13
N SER A 39 -16.61 7.56 3.54
CA SER A 39 -18.07 7.62 3.42
C SER A 39 -18.52 7.52 1.95
N GLY A 40 -19.69 6.88 1.76
CA GLY A 40 -20.26 6.65 0.43
C GLY A 40 -19.76 5.39 -0.28
N VAL A 41 -18.91 4.60 0.36
CA VAL A 41 -18.41 3.31 -0.15
C VAL A 41 -18.71 2.20 0.87
N ALA A 42 -19.16 1.05 0.37
CA ALA A 42 -19.40 -0.17 1.14
C ALA A 42 -18.57 -1.32 0.55
N LEU A 43 -18.25 -2.29 1.40
CA LEU A 43 -17.52 -3.49 1.00
C LEU A 43 -18.43 -4.71 1.14
N GLU A 44 -18.43 -5.55 0.11
CA GLU A 44 -19.11 -6.84 0.11
C GLU A 44 -18.08 -7.95 -0.07
N HIS A 45 -18.09 -8.91 0.83
CA HIS A 45 -17.27 -10.11 0.72
C HIS A 45 -18.12 -11.25 0.15
N LYS A 46 -17.73 -11.77 -1.01
CA LYS A 46 -18.36 -12.93 -1.64
C LYS A 46 -17.29 -13.97 -1.92
N GLU A 47 -17.35 -15.06 -1.17
CA GLU A 47 -16.41 -16.20 -1.28
C GLU A 47 -14.95 -15.74 -1.11
N ASP A 48 -14.16 -15.76 -2.18
CA ASP A 48 -12.74 -15.35 -2.22
C ASP A 48 -12.54 -13.97 -2.86
N GLN A 49 -13.61 -13.20 -3.04
CA GLN A 49 -13.61 -11.92 -3.74
C GLN A 49 -14.20 -10.79 -2.90
N LEU A 50 -13.46 -9.69 -2.82
CA LEU A 50 -13.91 -8.44 -2.24
C LEU A 50 -14.45 -7.51 -3.33
N PHE A 51 -15.71 -7.14 -3.19
CA PHE A 51 -16.39 -6.18 -4.02
C PHE A 51 -16.47 -4.84 -3.29
N VAL A 52 -16.05 -3.79 -3.99
CA VAL A 52 -16.22 -2.42 -3.51
C VAL A 52 -17.47 -1.87 -4.20
N ASN A 53 -18.49 -1.50 -3.41
CA ASN A 53 -19.74 -0.93 -3.89
C ASN A 53 -19.86 0.52 -3.45
N ARG A 54 -20.51 1.34 -4.26
CA ARG A 54 -20.79 2.75 -3.95
C ARG A 54 -22.22 2.86 -3.45
N LEU A 55 -22.42 3.62 -2.38
CA LEU A 55 -23.75 3.87 -1.82
C LEU A 55 -24.47 4.99 -2.58
N ASN A 56 -23.72 5.98 -3.08
CA ASN A 56 -24.24 7.12 -3.81
C ASN A 56 -23.44 7.37 -5.10
N ASP A 57 -24.02 8.12 -6.04
CA ASP A 57 -23.38 8.44 -7.33
C ASP A 57 -22.76 9.85 -7.37
N THR A 58 -22.44 10.41 -6.19
CA THR A 58 -21.73 11.69 -6.08
C THR A 58 -20.31 11.58 -6.62
N GLU A 59 -19.73 12.71 -7.04
CA GLU A 59 -18.37 12.76 -7.56
C GLU A 59 -17.34 12.20 -6.57
N GLN A 60 -17.47 12.55 -5.29
CA GLN A 60 -16.63 12.01 -4.22
C GLN A 60 -16.77 10.49 -4.09
N SER A 61 -17.99 9.95 -4.11
CA SER A 61 -18.22 8.50 -4.01
C SER A 61 -17.59 7.76 -5.20
N ARG A 62 -17.65 8.34 -6.41
CA ARG A 62 -17.00 7.78 -7.61
C ARG A 62 -15.48 7.76 -7.51
N SER A 63 -14.87 8.83 -6.99
CA SER A 63 -13.43 8.92 -6.78
C SER A 63 -12.96 7.96 -5.68
N ASN A 64 -13.67 7.92 -4.55
CA ASN A 64 -13.38 7.03 -3.43
C ASN A 64 -13.50 5.57 -3.83
N HIS A 65 -14.49 5.21 -4.67
CA HIS A 65 -14.69 3.85 -5.14
C HIS A 65 -13.43 3.25 -5.80
N GLY A 66 -12.79 3.98 -6.71
CA GLY A 66 -11.56 3.52 -7.36
C GLY A 66 -10.36 3.49 -6.41
N THR A 67 -10.24 4.51 -5.56
CA THR A 67 -9.14 4.66 -4.59
C THR A 67 -9.18 3.54 -3.54
N THR A 68 -10.32 3.30 -2.91
CA THR A 68 -10.50 2.23 -1.91
C THR A 68 -10.15 0.87 -2.50
N LYS A 69 -10.61 0.57 -3.72
CA LYS A 69 -10.25 -0.68 -4.41
C LYS A 69 -8.74 -0.81 -4.60
N ARG A 70 -8.06 0.27 -5.03
CA ARG A 70 -6.61 0.24 -5.26
C ARG A 70 -5.84 0.07 -3.96
N ILE A 71 -6.27 0.71 -2.88
CA ILE A 71 -5.64 0.57 -1.57
C ILE A 71 -5.81 -0.85 -1.05
N LEU A 72 -7.00 -1.45 -1.16
CA LEU A 72 -7.23 -2.85 -0.74
C LEU A 72 -6.34 -3.85 -1.49
N VAL A 73 -6.19 -3.68 -2.82
CA VAL A 73 -5.25 -4.49 -3.61
C VAL A 73 -3.82 -4.33 -3.10
N ASN A 74 -3.37 -3.10 -2.87
CA ASN A 74 -2.03 -2.83 -2.39
C ASN A 74 -1.79 -3.36 -0.96
N MET A 75 -2.79 -3.29 -0.09
CA MET A 75 -2.72 -3.87 1.26
C MET A 75 -2.59 -5.39 1.18
N CYS A 76 -3.39 -6.04 0.34
CA CYS A 76 -3.34 -7.48 0.13
C CYS A 76 -1.99 -7.94 -0.44
N GLU A 77 -1.46 -7.23 -1.44
CA GLU A 77 -0.13 -7.48 -2.00
C GLU A 77 0.97 -7.19 -0.96
N GLY A 78 0.82 -6.14 -0.16
CA GLY A 78 1.76 -5.76 0.90
C GLY A 78 1.87 -6.80 2.01
N VAL A 79 0.76 -7.35 2.49
CA VAL A 79 0.80 -8.40 3.54
C VAL A 79 1.26 -9.76 3.03
N THR A 80 1.21 -10.00 1.71
CA THR A 80 1.63 -11.27 1.08
C THR A 80 3.06 -11.21 0.59
N ASN A 81 3.35 -10.33 -0.36
CA ASN A 81 4.62 -10.22 -1.05
C ASN A 81 5.54 -9.17 -0.41
N GLY A 82 4.98 -8.21 0.32
CA GLY A 82 5.71 -7.03 0.77
C GLY A 82 5.90 -6.02 -0.36
N HIS A 83 6.53 -4.89 -0.05
CA HIS A 83 6.80 -3.84 -1.02
C HIS A 83 8.30 -3.59 -1.11
N ARG A 84 8.83 -3.56 -2.33
CA ARG A 84 10.24 -3.23 -2.62
C ARG A 84 10.28 -2.19 -3.71
N LYS A 85 11.10 -1.15 -3.51
CA LYS A 85 11.52 -0.22 -4.58
C LYS A 85 13.01 -0.37 -4.78
N GLN A 86 13.42 -0.53 -6.03
CA GLN A 86 14.82 -0.54 -6.42
C GLN A 86 15.18 0.86 -6.92
N LEU A 87 16.21 1.45 -6.32
CA LEU A 87 16.75 2.74 -6.69
C LEU A 87 18.18 2.54 -7.19
N GLU A 88 18.52 3.21 -8.28
CA GLU A 88 19.85 3.17 -8.87
C GLU A 88 20.48 4.56 -8.81
N ILE A 89 21.75 4.62 -8.46
CA ILE A 89 22.52 5.87 -8.41
C ILE A 89 23.49 5.86 -9.58
N GLN A 90 23.40 6.88 -10.44
CA GLN A 90 24.27 7.03 -11.60
C GLN A 90 25.15 8.28 -11.44
N GLY A 91 26.47 8.08 -11.45
CA GLY A 91 27.44 9.16 -11.36
C GLY A 91 28.84 8.66 -11.00
N VAL A 92 29.88 9.31 -11.53
CA VAL A 92 31.27 8.97 -11.22
C VAL A 92 31.58 9.37 -9.79
N GLY A 93 31.91 8.39 -8.93
CA GLY A 93 32.20 8.62 -7.51
C GLY A 93 30.98 8.70 -6.61
N PHE A 94 29.76 8.51 -7.15
CA PHE A 94 28.56 8.43 -6.32
C PHE A 94 28.49 7.07 -5.61
N ARG A 95 28.24 7.10 -4.31
CA ARG A 95 28.12 5.89 -3.50
C ARG A 95 27.11 6.07 -2.38
N ALA A 96 26.42 4.99 -2.04
CA ALA A 96 25.58 4.91 -0.86
C ALA A 96 26.05 3.75 0.02
N ALA A 97 26.06 3.97 1.34
CA ALA A 97 26.42 2.97 2.33
C ALA A 97 25.43 2.99 3.49
N VAL A 98 25.06 1.82 3.99
CA VAL A 98 24.21 1.70 5.18
C VAL A 98 25.10 1.72 6.42
N GLN A 99 24.90 2.69 7.30
CA GLN A 99 25.56 2.82 8.59
C GLN A 99 24.51 2.70 9.70
N GLY A 100 24.34 1.49 10.24
CA GLY A 100 23.31 1.21 11.24
C GLY A 100 21.90 1.47 10.68
N ASN A 101 21.20 2.46 11.24
CA ASN A 101 19.85 2.89 10.81
C ASN A 101 19.87 4.09 9.84
N LYS A 102 21.05 4.45 9.31
CA LYS A 102 21.22 5.57 8.39
C LYS A 102 21.72 5.11 7.04
N LEU A 103 21.17 5.68 5.98
CA LEU A 103 21.71 5.59 4.63
C LEU A 103 22.59 6.81 4.37
N VAL A 104 23.90 6.62 4.25
CA VAL A 104 24.88 7.67 3.96
C VAL A 104 25.13 7.70 2.46
N MET A 105 24.81 8.82 1.82
CA MET A 105 24.93 9.03 0.38
C MET A 105 25.96 10.11 0.06
N ASN A 106 26.96 9.75 -0.73
CA ASN A 106 27.93 10.67 -1.29
C ASN A 106 27.55 10.94 -2.74
N LEU A 107 26.91 12.09 -2.98
CA LEU A 107 26.41 12.51 -4.30
C LEU A 107 27.17 13.72 -4.87
N GLY A 108 28.41 13.94 -4.44
CA GLY A 108 29.23 15.07 -4.87
C GLY A 108 28.95 16.40 -4.16
N PHE A 109 28.13 16.41 -3.10
CA PHE A 109 28.02 17.55 -2.20
C PHE A 109 29.26 17.68 -1.30
N SER A 110 29.50 18.88 -0.75
CA SER A 110 30.62 19.15 0.16
C SER A 110 30.58 18.34 1.46
N HIS A 111 29.41 17.78 1.82
CA HIS A 111 29.21 16.91 2.97
C HIS A 111 28.34 15.70 2.56
N PRO A 112 28.50 14.54 3.23
CA PRO A 112 27.66 13.38 3.00
C PRO A 112 26.21 13.65 3.42
N ILE A 113 25.25 13.07 2.70
CA ILE A 113 23.83 13.13 3.05
C ILE A 113 23.50 11.90 3.88
N GLU A 114 23.10 12.11 5.14
CA GLU A 114 22.60 11.05 6.02
C GLU A 114 21.07 11.02 5.98
N TYR A 115 20.49 9.87 5.65
CA TYR A 115 19.06 9.65 5.68
C TYR A 115 18.71 8.58 6.71
N GLU A 116 18.06 8.97 7.80
CA GLU A 116 17.55 8.03 8.81
C GLU A 116 16.25 7.41 8.31
N PHE A 117 16.23 6.08 8.17
CA PHE A 117 15.02 5.36 7.75
C PHE A 117 14.29 4.77 8.97
N PRO A 118 12.94 4.75 8.95
CA PRO A 118 12.16 4.18 10.03
C PRO A 118 12.40 2.68 10.17
N LYS A 119 12.27 2.15 11.39
CA LYS A 119 12.55 0.74 11.75
C LYS A 119 11.75 -0.30 10.95
N GLU A 120 10.63 0.12 10.37
CA GLU A 120 9.74 -0.72 9.56
C GLU A 120 10.25 -0.95 8.13
N VAL A 121 11.22 -0.14 7.67
CA VAL A 121 11.80 -0.21 6.32
C VAL A 121 13.19 -0.80 6.39
N LYS A 122 13.47 -1.78 5.52
CA LYS A 122 14.81 -2.35 5.33
C LYS A 122 15.42 -1.80 4.05
N VAL A 123 16.66 -1.32 4.15
CA VAL A 123 17.46 -0.74 3.06
C VAL A 123 18.62 -1.67 2.71
#